data_AF-A0AAW1NDC3-F1
#
_entry.id   AF-A0AAW1NDC3-F1
#
_cell.length_a   1.000
_cell.length_b   1.000
_cell.length_c   1.000
_cell.angle_alpha   90.00
_cell.angle_beta   90.00
_cell.angle_gamma   90.00
#
_symmetry.space_group_name_H-M   'P 1'
#
loop_
_entity.id
_entity.type
_entity.pdbx_description
1 polymer ?
#
loop_
_entity_poly.entity_id
_entity_poly.type
_entity_poly.pdbx_seq_one_letter_code
_entity_poly.pdbx_strand_id
1 'polypeptide(L)'
;MANKLSNQDRKELDKFTKFLVFKAAQIIVQSRLGEKVSTQCKPQTTGTDWFNLAVPDLSDVLDETKKAFNGELSLPVCVEISLHTVDGDKMVLECWYVGIIPRFFQQRDSSIRIMPTVYNRMGILLKSLVSVTRVTPAYKLSRRQGSDSYVICYRMSNLHPDWNTTVIIGISH
;
A
#
# COMPACT_ATOMS: atom_id res chain seq x y z
N MET A 1 7.30 31.92 12.98
CA MET A 1 5.93 31.45 13.20
C MET A 1 5.67 30.33 12.21
N ALA A 2 5.51 29.09 12.67
CA ALA A 2 5.11 28.00 11.78
C ALA A 2 3.68 28.28 11.33
N ASN A 3 3.49 28.57 10.04
CA ASN A 3 2.15 28.72 9.49
C ASN A 3 1.47 27.34 9.61
N LYS A 4 0.19 27.32 9.96
CA LYS A 4 -0.58 26.07 10.06
C LYS A 4 -1.01 25.68 8.64
N LEU A 5 -0.94 24.39 8.29
CA LEU A 5 -1.51 23.90 7.03
C LEU A 5 -2.96 24.37 6.89
N SER A 6 -3.34 24.84 5.69
CA SER A 6 -4.73 25.20 5.41
C SER A 6 -5.63 23.97 5.55
N ASN A 7 -6.89 24.20 5.94
CA ASN A 7 -7.90 23.14 5.98
C ASN A 7 -8.07 22.45 4.61
N GLN A 8 -7.84 23.18 3.52
CA GLN A 8 -7.90 22.63 2.17
C GLN A 8 -6.73 21.67 1.91
N ASP A 9 -5.50 22.11 2.20
CA ASP A 9 -4.29 21.29 2.02
C ASP A 9 -4.35 20.01 2.86
N ARG A 10 -4.91 20.10 4.07
CA ARG A 10 -5.12 18.93 4.93
C ARG A 10 -6.07 17.92 4.30
N LYS A 11 -7.22 18.38 3.79
CA LYS A 11 -8.18 17.50 3.09
C LYS A 11 -7.58 16.87 1.84
N GLU A 12 -6.77 17.61 1.11
CA GLU A 12 -6.08 17.10 -0.08
C GLU A 12 -5.04 16.04 0.29
N LEU A 13 -4.26 16.28 1.35
CA LEU A 13 -3.30 15.31 1.86
C LEU A 13 -3.97 14.04 2.38
N ASP A 14 -5.09 14.18 3.09
CA ASP A 14 -5.92 13.05 3.54
C ASP A 14 -6.40 12.22 2.33
N LYS A 15 -6.81 12.89 1.24
CA LYS A 15 -7.17 12.25 -0.02
C LYS A 15 -5.99 11.49 -0.63
N PHE A 16 -4.82 12.11 -0.73
CA PHE A 16 -3.61 11.45 -1.24
C PHE A 16 -3.24 10.24 -0.40
N THR A 17 -3.32 10.36 0.92
CA THR A 17 -3.01 9.26 1.84
C THR A 17 -3.95 8.08 1.63
N LYS A 18 -5.26 8.34 1.53
CA LYS A 18 -6.26 7.31 1.23
C LYS A 18 -5.92 6.55 -0.05
N PHE A 19 -5.65 7.27 -1.14
CA PHE A 19 -5.34 6.61 -2.42
C PHE A 19 -3.96 5.96 -2.44
N LEU A 20 -3.00 6.45 -1.64
CA LEU A 20 -1.70 5.80 -1.45
C LEU A 20 -1.89 4.41 -0.84
N VAL A 21 -2.67 4.32 0.25
CA VAL A 21 -3.00 3.05 0.90
C VAL A 21 -3.69 2.10 -0.08
N PHE A 22 -4.67 2.60 -0.84
CA PHE A 22 -5.42 1.78 -1.79
C PHE A 22 -4.52 1.23 -2.90
N LYS A 23 -3.68 2.07 -3.50
CA LYS A 23 -2.75 1.63 -4.56
C LYS A 23 -1.64 0.73 -4.03
N ALA A 24 -1.16 0.95 -2.80
CA ALA A 24 -0.17 0.07 -2.19
C ALA A 24 -0.74 -1.35 -1.96
N ALA A 25 -1.96 -1.46 -1.43
CA ALA A 25 -2.63 -2.75 -1.25
C ALA A 25 -2.80 -3.49 -2.59
N GLN A 26 -3.21 -2.79 -3.65
CA GLN A 26 -3.27 -3.34 -5.00
C GLN A 26 -1.91 -3.87 -5.47
N ILE A 27 -0.83 -3.11 -5.30
CA ILE A 27 0.53 -3.52 -5.70
C ILE A 27 0.99 -4.76 -4.93
N ILE A 28 0.73 -4.82 -3.62
CA ILE A 28 1.12 -5.94 -2.76
C ILE A 28 0.34 -7.20 -3.18
N VAL A 29 -1.00 -7.15 -3.18
CA VAL A 29 -1.84 -8.32 -3.47
C VAL A 29 -1.62 -8.81 -4.89
N GLN A 30 -1.62 -7.93 -5.90
CA GLN A 30 -1.41 -8.35 -7.30
C GLN A 30 -0.03 -9.00 -7.51
N SER A 31 0.98 -8.61 -6.73
CA SER A 31 2.29 -9.27 -6.79
C SER A 31 2.30 -10.68 -6.20
N ARG A 32 1.23 -11.12 -5.53
CA ARG A 32 1.07 -12.44 -4.89
C ARG A 32 0.06 -13.34 -5.61
N LEU A 33 -0.56 -12.87 -6.71
CA LEU A 33 -1.52 -13.67 -7.49
C LEU A 33 -0.88 -14.75 -8.35
N GLY A 34 0.46 -14.87 -8.37
CA GLY A 34 1.17 -15.88 -9.16
C GLY A 34 1.40 -15.51 -10.63
N GLU A 35 0.84 -14.39 -11.09
CA GLU A 35 0.93 -13.93 -12.48
C GLU A 35 1.92 -12.78 -12.69
N LYS A 36 2.38 -12.61 -13.95
CA LYS A 36 3.11 -11.40 -14.34
C LYS A 36 2.09 -10.28 -14.61
N VAL A 37 2.23 -9.17 -13.89
CA VAL A 37 1.46 -7.95 -14.15
C VAL A 37 2.24 -7.05 -15.10
N SER A 38 1.62 -6.67 -16.22
CA SER A 38 2.18 -5.71 -17.19
C SER A 38 1.12 -4.69 -17.54
N THR A 39 1.45 -3.40 -17.45
CA THR A 39 0.52 -2.31 -17.73
C THR A 39 1.14 -1.36 -18.76
N GLN A 40 0.29 -0.80 -19.63
CA GLN A 40 0.71 0.17 -20.63
C GLN A 40 0.75 1.58 -20.04
N CYS A 41 1.67 2.41 -20.51
CA CYS A 41 1.68 3.83 -20.18
C CYS A 41 0.44 4.51 -20.77
N LYS A 42 -0.21 5.37 -19.98
CA LYS A 42 -1.34 6.17 -20.45
C LYS A 42 -0.91 7.63 -20.57
N PRO A 43 -0.80 8.18 -21.78
CA PRO A 43 -0.44 9.59 -21.97
C PRO A 43 -1.55 10.54 -21.49
N GLN A 44 -2.79 10.06 -21.40
CA GLN A 44 -3.93 10.78 -20.87
C GLN A 44 -4.42 10.07 -19.61
N THR A 45 -4.32 10.74 -18.47
CA THR A 45 -4.78 10.21 -17.18
C THR A 45 -6.30 10.29 -17.08
N THR A 46 -6.94 9.21 -16.65
CA THR A 46 -8.34 9.23 -16.24
C THR A 46 -8.46 9.57 -14.75
N GLY A 47 -9.68 9.85 -14.27
CA GLY A 47 -9.93 10.18 -12.85
C GLY A 47 -9.57 9.09 -11.84
N THR A 48 -9.21 7.88 -12.29
CA THR A 48 -8.79 6.75 -11.44
C THR A 48 -7.28 6.49 -11.46
N ASP A 49 -6.53 7.19 -12.31
CA ASP A 49 -5.07 7.07 -12.39
C ASP A 49 -4.42 7.95 -11.31
N TRP A 50 -3.92 7.30 -10.25
CA TRP A 50 -3.28 7.96 -9.12
C TRP A 50 -1.75 7.83 -9.18
N PHE A 51 -1.06 8.88 -8.72
CA PHE A 51 0.40 8.98 -8.60
C PHE A 51 1.20 8.75 -9.89
N ASN A 52 0.58 9.04 -11.05
CA ASN A 52 1.18 8.84 -12.37
C ASN A 52 1.68 7.39 -12.55
N LEU A 53 0.94 6.43 -11.99
CA LEU A 53 1.28 5.00 -12.04
C LEU A 53 0.05 4.19 -12.48
N ALA A 54 0.23 3.41 -13.55
CA ALA A 54 -0.82 2.53 -14.07
C ALA A 54 -0.91 1.25 -13.22
N VAL A 55 -1.74 1.29 -12.18
CA VAL A 55 -2.09 0.13 -11.34
C VAL A 55 -3.60 -0.09 -11.46
N PRO A 56 -4.05 -1.18 -12.10
CA PRO A 56 -5.47 -1.51 -12.19
C PRO A 56 -6.00 -1.84 -10.80
N ASP A 57 -7.27 -1.52 -10.54
CA ASP A 57 -7.91 -1.84 -9.26
C ASP A 57 -8.70 -3.13 -9.40
N LEU A 58 -8.35 -4.14 -8.59
CA LEU A 58 -9.17 -5.32 -8.37
C LEU A 58 -10.25 -4.96 -7.33
N SER A 59 -11.52 -5.26 -7.64
CA SER A 59 -12.66 -4.79 -6.84
C SER A 59 -12.68 -5.41 -5.44
N ASP A 60 -12.39 -6.70 -5.33
CA ASP A 60 -12.28 -7.45 -4.08
C ASP A 60 -11.20 -6.86 -3.17
N VAL A 61 -10.01 -6.61 -3.71
CA VAL A 61 -8.89 -5.99 -3.00
C VAL A 61 -9.25 -4.59 -2.53
N LEU A 62 -9.92 -3.80 -3.39
CA LEU A 62 -10.34 -2.45 -3.05
C LEU A 62 -11.37 -2.46 -1.91
N ASP A 63 -12.31 -3.39 -1.92
CA ASP A 63 -13.36 -3.46 -0.91
C ASP A 63 -12.83 -3.98 0.43
N GLU A 64 -11.92 -4.95 0.44
CA GLU A 64 -11.15 -5.34 1.63
C GLU A 64 -10.34 -4.16 2.19
N THR A 65 -9.68 -3.40 1.31
CA THR A 65 -8.88 -2.24 1.75
C THR A 65 -9.76 -1.18 2.37
N LYS A 66 -10.93 -0.87 1.79
CA LYS A 66 -11.88 0.08 2.36
C LYS A 66 -12.39 -0.36 3.73
N LYS A 67 -12.69 -1.66 3.89
CA LYS A 67 -13.12 -2.24 5.17
C LYS A 67 -12.03 -2.09 6.23
N ALA A 68 -10.78 -2.45 5.90
CA ALA A 68 -9.65 -2.35 6.82
C ALA A 68 -9.27 -0.90 7.13
N PHE A 69 -9.34 0.00 6.15
CA PHE A 69 -9.05 1.42 6.33
C PHE A 69 -10.10 2.14 7.20
N ASN A 70 -11.36 1.68 7.17
CA ASN A 70 -12.49 2.21 7.94
C ASN A 70 -12.71 3.74 7.84
N GLY A 71 -12.15 4.39 6.81
CA GLY A 71 -12.15 5.85 6.69
C GLY A 71 -11.25 6.59 7.68
N GLU A 72 -10.47 5.87 8.49
CA GLU A 72 -9.60 6.45 9.51
C GLU A 72 -8.13 6.45 9.06
N LEU A 73 -7.53 7.64 9.05
CA LEU A 73 -6.11 7.84 8.78
C LEU A 73 -5.23 7.61 10.01
N SER A 74 -5.83 7.25 11.15
CA SER A 74 -5.19 7.15 12.47
C SER A 74 -4.28 5.92 12.58
N LEU A 75 -4.58 4.85 11.84
CA LEU A 75 -3.89 3.57 11.91
C LEU A 75 -3.42 3.11 10.53
N PRO A 76 -2.22 2.51 10.42
CA PRO A 76 -1.80 1.88 9.19
C PRO A 76 -2.68 0.66 8.88
N VAL A 77 -2.93 0.44 7.59
CA VAL A 77 -3.53 -0.81 7.10
C VAL A 77 -2.42 -1.85 6.99
N CYS A 78 -2.63 -3.00 7.61
CA CYS A 78 -1.80 -4.19 7.45
C CYS A 78 -2.35 -5.07 6.33
N VAL A 79 -1.49 -5.44 5.38
CA VAL A 79 -1.74 -6.46 4.37
C VAL A 79 -0.90 -7.68 4.75
N GLU A 80 -1.56 -8.67 5.33
CA GLU A 80 -0.98 -9.97 5.69
C GLU A 80 -1.02 -10.87 4.45
N ILE A 81 0.11 -11.50 4.12
CA ILE A 81 0.23 -12.54 3.09
C ILE A 81 0.50 -13.86 3.79
N SER A 82 -0.34 -14.87 3.54
CA SER A 82 -0.21 -16.20 4.12
C SER A 82 -0.23 -17.29 3.06
N LEU A 83 0.38 -18.41 3.40
CA LEU A 83 0.32 -19.66 2.67
C LEU A 83 -0.63 -20.61 3.40
N HIS A 84 -1.50 -21.27 2.64
CA HIS A 84 -2.44 -22.28 3.14
C HIS A 84 -2.18 -23.59 2.39
N THR A 85 -1.86 -24.67 3.12
CA THR A 85 -1.64 -26.01 2.53
C THR A 85 -2.95 -26.76 2.34
N VAL A 86 -2.94 -27.80 1.51
CA VAL A 86 -4.09 -28.71 1.34
C VAL A 86 -4.46 -29.46 2.62
N ASP A 87 -3.49 -29.65 3.52
CA ASP A 87 -3.69 -30.31 4.82
C ASP A 87 -4.31 -29.38 5.87
N GLY A 88 -4.56 -28.11 5.51
CA GLY A 88 -5.21 -27.12 6.36
C GLY A 88 -4.26 -26.24 7.17
N ASP A 89 -2.94 -26.42 7.04
CA ASP A 89 -1.96 -25.59 7.73
C ASP A 89 -1.92 -24.17 7.15
N LYS A 90 -1.76 -23.19 8.05
CA LYS A 90 -1.59 -21.78 7.69
C LYS A 90 -0.24 -21.27 8.18
N MET A 91 0.50 -20.59 7.31
CA MET A 91 1.73 -19.89 7.66
C MET A 91 1.70 -18.45 7.14
N VAL A 92 1.89 -17.48 8.03
CA VAL A 92 2.07 -16.07 7.62
C VAL A 92 3.47 -15.92 7.02
N LEU A 93 3.54 -15.40 5.80
CA LEU A 93 4.80 -15.17 5.09
C LEU A 93 5.29 -13.74 5.28
N GLU A 94 4.37 -12.76 5.23
CA GLU A 94 4.70 -11.34 5.25
C GLU A 94 3.58 -10.51 5.87
N CYS A 95 3.93 -9.40 6.51
CA CYS A 95 3.01 -8.36 6.93
C CYS A 95 3.50 -7.00 6.42
N TRP A 96 2.68 -6.34 5.61
CA TRP A 96 2.99 -5.03 5.03
C TRP A 96 2.13 -3.97 5.68
N TYR A 97 2.75 -2.94 6.26
CA TYR A 97 2.02 -1.86 6.92
C TYR A 97 2.09 -0.60 6.06
N VAL A 98 0.92 -0.07 5.69
CA VAL A 98 0.79 1.12 4.85
C VAL A 98 -0.10 2.15 5.56
N GLY A 99 0.45 3.33 5.80
CA GLY A 99 -0.26 4.44 6.41
C GLY A 99 0.68 5.60 6.67
N ILE A 100 0.17 6.65 7.31
CA ILE A 100 1.03 7.71 7.82
C ILE A 100 1.16 7.57 9.33
N ILE A 101 2.40 7.58 9.80
CA ILE A 101 2.71 7.62 11.22
C ILE A 101 2.51 9.07 11.71
N PRO A 102 1.55 9.35 12.62
CA PRO A 102 1.18 10.70 13.02
C PRO A 102 2.33 11.54 13.60
N ARG A 103 3.36 10.90 14.16
CA ARG A 103 4.53 11.56 14.76
C ARG A 103 5.30 12.43 13.77
N PHE A 104 5.26 12.13 12.47
CA PHE A 104 5.96 12.92 11.45
C PHE A 104 5.24 14.20 11.03
N PHE A 105 4.01 14.45 11.52
CA PHE A 105 3.26 15.68 11.26
C PHE A 105 3.42 16.75 12.34
N GLN A 106 3.97 16.43 13.51
CA GLN A 106 4.17 17.42 14.58
C GLN A 106 5.27 18.44 14.27
N GLN A 107 6.10 18.19 13.25
CA GLN A 107 7.06 19.15 12.71
C GLN A 107 6.87 19.26 11.20
N ARG A 108 6.14 20.27 10.70
CA ARG A 108 6.41 20.70 9.32
C ARG A 108 5.92 22.10 8.99
N ASP A 109 6.86 22.86 8.43
CA ASP A 109 6.67 24.13 7.76
C ASP A 109 5.61 24.05 6.66
N SER A 110 4.57 24.83 6.85
CA SER A 110 3.64 25.35 5.86
C SER A 110 4.34 26.11 4.74
N SER A 111 4.56 25.44 3.61
CA SER A 111 4.61 26.19 2.35
C SER A 111 3.73 25.50 1.31
N ILE A 112 2.91 26.31 0.66
CA ILE A 112 1.87 25.96 -0.33
C ILE A 112 2.44 25.22 -1.55
N ARG A 113 3.78 25.16 -1.71
CA ARG A 113 4.49 24.49 -2.82
C ARG A 113 4.75 22.99 -2.59
N ILE A 114 4.34 22.43 -1.45
CA ILE A 114 4.70 21.06 -1.04
C ILE A 114 3.74 20.00 -1.63
N MET A 115 2.48 20.32 -1.95
CA MET A 115 1.49 19.30 -2.35
C MET A 115 1.84 18.51 -3.62
N PRO A 116 2.21 19.14 -4.76
CA PRO A 116 2.66 18.39 -5.93
C PRO A 116 3.92 17.56 -5.64
N THR A 117 4.81 18.08 -4.79
CA THR A 117 6.03 17.38 -4.37
C THR A 117 5.71 16.13 -3.56
N VAL A 118 4.77 16.23 -2.60
CA VAL A 118 4.32 15.09 -1.79
C VAL A 118 3.66 14.03 -2.66
N TYR A 119 2.77 14.44 -3.57
CA TYR A 119 2.13 13.54 -4.51
C TYR A 119 3.16 12.77 -5.36
N ASN A 120 4.15 13.47 -5.92
CA ASN A 120 5.21 12.84 -6.71
C ASN A 120 6.09 11.90 -5.87
N ARG A 121 6.43 12.28 -4.63
CA ARG A 121 7.17 11.40 -3.70
C ARG A 121 6.39 10.15 -3.32
N MET A 122 5.08 10.27 -3.11
CA MET A 122 4.19 9.12 -2.93
C MET A 122 4.19 8.20 -4.16
N GLY A 123 4.21 8.77 -5.37
CA GLY A 123 4.37 7.97 -6.59
C GLY A 123 5.71 7.26 -6.71
N ILE A 124 6.81 7.90 -6.32
CA ILE A 124 8.13 7.26 -6.23
C ILE A 124 8.09 6.11 -5.22
N LEU A 125 7.47 6.32 -4.06
CA LEU A 125 7.29 5.28 -3.04
C LEU A 125 6.56 4.06 -3.58
N LEU A 126 5.48 4.26 -4.34
CA LEU A 126 4.74 3.17 -4.98
C LEU A 126 5.57 2.45 -6.04
N LYS A 127 6.41 3.15 -6.81
CA LYS A 127 7.35 2.52 -7.76
C LYS A 127 8.39 1.68 -7.02
N SER A 128 8.92 2.17 -5.91
CA SER A 128 9.82 1.39 -5.05
C SER A 128 9.12 0.16 -4.47
N LEU A 129 7.89 0.30 -3.98
CA LEU A 129 7.07 -0.81 -3.51
C LEU A 129 6.86 -1.86 -4.61
N VAL A 130 6.59 -1.42 -5.86
CA VAL A 130 6.53 -2.33 -7.00
C VAL A 130 7.80 -3.16 -7.07
N SER A 131 8.98 -2.56 -7.08
CA SER A 131 10.24 -3.32 -7.11
C SER A 131 10.43 -4.24 -5.91
N VAL A 132 10.18 -3.74 -4.69
CA VAL A 132 10.44 -4.46 -3.43
C VAL A 132 9.57 -5.71 -3.31
N THR A 133 8.28 -5.65 -3.67
CA THR A 133 7.42 -6.84 -3.53
C THR A 133 7.81 -7.98 -4.47
N ARG A 134 8.67 -7.77 -5.49
CA ARG A 134 9.15 -8.85 -6.38
C ARG A 134 10.44 -9.51 -5.93
N VAL A 135 11.18 -8.92 -4.99
CA VAL A 135 12.46 -9.49 -4.52
C VAL A 135 12.32 -10.35 -3.25
N THR A 136 11.17 -10.27 -2.59
CA THR A 136 10.85 -11.08 -1.41
C THR A 136 10.72 -12.58 -1.71
N PRO A 137 11.01 -13.49 -0.76
CA PRO A 137 10.79 -14.92 -0.92
C PRO A 137 9.33 -15.29 -1.23
N ALA A 138 8.36 -14.60 -0.63
CA ALA A 138 6.93 -14.87 -0.85
C ALA A 138 6.52 -14.62 -2.30
N TYR A 139 7.17 -13.70 -3.02
CA TYR A 139 6.97 -13.54 -4.47
C TYR A 139 7.32 -14.82 -5.22
N LYS A 140 8.49 -15.41 -4.95
CA LYS A 140 8.90 -16.66 -5.63
C LYS A 140 7.96 -17.81 -5.30
N LEU A 141 7.48 -17.89 -4.05
CA LEU A 141 6.50 -18.89 -3.62
C LEU A 141 5.15 -18.69 -4.30
N SER A 142 4.67 -17.46 -4.42
CA SER A 142 3.39 -17.18 -5.07
C SER A 142 3.38 -17.53 -6.56
N ARG A 143 4.54 -17.48 -7.23
CA ARG A 143 4.69 -17.94 -8.63
C ARG A 143 4.61 -19.46 -8.80
N ARG A 144 4.64 -20.23 -7.72
CA ARG A 144 4.66 -21.71 -7.71
C ARG A 144 3.46 -22.33 -6.98
N GLN A 145 2.52 -21.50 -6.53
CA GLN A 145 1.31 -21.99 -5.86
C GLN A 145 0.46 -22.84 -6.80
N GLY A 146 -0.33 -23.75 -6.24
CA GLY A 146 -1.21 -24.65 -6.99
C GLY A 146 -2.15 -25.39 -6.06
N SER A 147 -3.33 -25.75 -6.57
CA SER A 147 -4.42 -26.38 -5.81
C SER A 147 -4.00 -27.66 -5.07
N ASP A 148 -2.99 -28.35 -5.60
CA ASP A 148 -2.57 -29.67 -5.13
C ASP A 148 -1.46 -29.59 -4.07
N SER A 149 -1.05 -28.38 -3.66
CA SER A 149 0.02 -28.17 -2.69
C SER A 149 -0.31 -27.07 -1.68
N TYR A 150 -0.35 -25.83 -2.15
CA TYR A 150 -0.66 -24.67 -1.34
C TYR A 150 -1.17 -23.51 -2.20
N VAL A 151 -1.95 -22.63 -1.56
CA VAL A 151 -2.41 -21.37 -2.14
C VAL A 151 -1.91 -20.19 -1.31
N ILE A 152 -1.71 -19.05 -1.96
CA ILE A 152 -1.39 -17.79 -1.29
C ILE A 152 -2.69 -17.02 -1.04
N CYS A 153 -2.89 -16.61 0.20
CA CYS A 153 -4.03 -15.81 0.63
C CYS A 153 -3.55 -14.44 1.11
N TYR A 154 -4.47 -13.48 1.13
CA TYR A 154 -4.25 -12.18 1.75
C TYR A 154 -5.36 -11.88 2.76
N ARG A 155 -5.04 -11.04 3.74
CA ARG A 155 -6.01 -10.49 4.69
C ARG A 155 -5.64 -9.05 5.02
N MET A 156 -6.63 -8.17 5.03
CA MET A 156 -6.43 -6.77 5.42
C MET A 156 -7.02 -6.48 6.79
N SER A 157 -6.29 -5.70 7.58
CA SER A 157 -6.72 -5.31 8.93
C SER A 157 -6.12 -3.97 9.38
N ASN A 158 -6.80 -3.30 10.30
CA ASN A 158 -6.31 -2.11 11.01
C ASN A 158 -5.51 -2.53 12.25
N LEU A 159 -4.37 -3.18 12.06
CA LEU A 159 -3.52 -3.63 13.17
C LEU A 159 -2.51 -2.56 13.58
N HIS A 160 -2.28 -2.45 14.89
CA HIS A 160 -1.06 -1.81 15.39
C HIS A 160 0.14 -2.68 14.98
N PRO A 161 1.23 -2.10 14.44
CA PRO A 161 2.41 -2.88 14.11
C PRO A 161 2.94 -3.61 15.35
N ASP A 162 3.20 -4.90 15.21
CA ASP A 162 4.07 -5.60 16.15
C ASP A 162 5.50 -5.39 15.66
N TRP A 163 6.26 -4.56 16.39
CA TRP A 163 7.53 -3.98 15.90
C TRP A 163 8.63 -5.01 15.69
N ASN A 164 8.43 -6.26 16.11
CA ASN A 164 9.40 -7.34 16.00
C ASN A 164 9.50 -7.97 14.60
N THR A 165 8.53 -7.74 13.70
CA THR A 165 8.48 -8.41 12.37
C THR A 165 8.15 -7.46 11.21
N THR A 166 8.20 -6.14 11.44
CA THR A 166 7.61 -5.15 10.54
C THR A 166 8.61 -4.62 9.50
N VAL A 167 8.32 -4.79 8.20
CA VAL A 167 8.92 -3.97 7.13
C VAL A 167 8.14 -2.66 7.03
N ILE A 168 8.68 -1.58 7.61
CA ILE A 168 8.08 -0.25 7.52
C ILE A 168 8.50 0.40 6.21
N ILE A 169 7.55 0.58 5.29
CA ILE A 169 7.73 1.50 4.17
C ILE A 169 7.44 2.92 4.69
N GLY A 170 8.44 3.50 5.35
CA GLY A 170 8.39 4.84 5.90
C GLY A 170 9.22 5.80 5.05
N ILE A 171 8.64 6.94 4.68
CA ILE A 171 9.42 8.04 4.10
C ILE A 171 10.24 8.67 5.23
N SER A 172 11.50 8.27 5.35
CA SER A 172 12.50 8.99 6.14
C SER A 172 12.73 10.36 5.49
N HIS A 173 12.63 11.42 6.28
CA HIS A 173 13.09 12.75 5.92
C HIS A 173 14.28 13.12 6.78
#